data_AF-A0AAD8C3D8-F1
#
_entry.id   AF-A0AAD8C3D8-F1
#
_cell.length_a   1.000
_cell.length_b   1.000
_cell.length_c   1.000
_cell.angle_alpha   90.00
_cell.angle_beta   90.00
_cell.angle_gamma   90.00
#
_symmetry.space_group_name_H-M   'P 1'
#
loop_
_entity.id
_entity.type
_entity.pdbx_description
1 polymer ?
#
loop_
_entity_poly.entity_id
_entity_poly.type
_entity_poly.pdbx_seq_one_letter_code
_entity_poly.pdbx_strand_id
1 'polypeptide(L)'
;MMLLALYLLLNTVTVSLIYGTTYENTMAIFKDKLGSDNYHTEVRPIKNQNNVLRVYVEFQIVAIVKVDEISQSFTSNGFVYFIWTDE
;
A
#
# COMPACT_ATOMS: atom_id res chain seq x y z
N MET A 1 3.91 21.78 24.74
CA MET A 1 2.79 21.71 23.77
C MET A 1 3.14 22.31 22.41
N MET A 2 3.86 23.43 22.34
CA MET A 2 4.24 24.07 21.05
C MET A 2 5.18 23.23 20.16
N LEU A 3 6.04 22.39 20.76
CA LEU A 3 6.96 21.52 20.03
C LEU A 3 6.28 20.30 19.35
N LEU A 4 5.16 19.81 19.88
CA LEU A 4 4.43 18.67 19.31
C LEU A 4 3.68 19.07 18.04
N ALA A 5 3.11 20.29 18.04
CA ALA A 5 2.45 20.87 16.87
C ALA A 5 3.42 21.11 15.72
N LEU A 6 4.66 21.51 16.02
CA LEU A 6 5.70 21.72 15.02
C LEU A 6 6.17 20.41 14.36
N TYR A 7 6.23 19.31 15.12
CA TYR A 7 6.60 17.98 14.60
C TYR A 7 5.51 17.37 13.68
N LEU A 8 4.24 17.62 13.99
CA LEU A 8 3.10 17.19 13.15
C LEU A 8 3.02 17.98 11.83
N LEU A 9 3.44 19.25 11.81
CA LEU A 9 3.48 20.08 10.61
C LEU A 9 4.59 19.71 9.62
N LEU A 10 5.69 19.09 10.10
CA LEU A 10 6.83 18.70 9.27
C LEU A 10 6.68 17.31 8.63
N ASN A 11 5.70 16.50 9.06
CA ASN A 11 5.44 15.14 8.55
C ASN A 11 4.15 15.03 7.73
N THR A 12 3.58 16.15 7.30
CA THR A 12 2.50 16.09 6.31
C THR A 12 3.10 15.71 4.96
N VAL A 13 3.00 14.42 4.61
CA VAL A 13 3.10 13.98 3.23
C VAL A 13 2.06 14.80 2.46
N THR A 14 2.52 15.79 1.72
CA THR A 14 1.68 16.56 0.79
C THR A 14 1.29 15.62 -0.34
N VAL A 15 0.24 14.84 -0.12
CA VAL A 15 -0.45 14.15 -1.21
C VAL A 15 -1.10 15.25 -2.04
N SER A 16 -0.36 15.73 -3.03
CA SER A 16 -0.91 16.58 -4.07
C SER A 16 -1.90 15.70 -4.84
N LEU A 17 -3.19 15.92 -4.58
CA LEU A 17 -4.24 15.35 -5.41
C LEU A 17 -4.16 16.04 -6.78
N ILE A 18 -3.48 15.41 -7.72
CA ILE A 18 -3.46 15.84 -9.12
C ILE A 18 -4.86 15.54 -9.68
N TYR A 19 -5.75 16.53 -9.64
CA TYR A 19 -6.99 16.49 -10.41
C TYR A 19 -6.64 16.82 -11.87
N GLY A 20 -6.46 15.81 -12.72
CA GLY A 20 -5.90 16.07 -14.05
C GLY A 20 -6.02 14.99 -15.12
N THR A 21 -6.92 14.00 -15.00
CA THR A 21 -7.19 13.07 -16.11
C THR A 21 -8.67 12.93 -16.38
N THR A 22 -9.08 13.12 -17.64
CA THR A 22 -10.41 12.71 -18.09
C THR A 22 -10.54 11.20 -17.95
N TYR A 23 -11.79 10.71 -17.89
CA TYR A 23 -12.04 9.27 -17.89
C TYR A 23 -11.32 8.56 -19.06
N GLU A 24 -11.38 9.15 -20.26
CA GLU A 24 -10.72 8.61 -21.45
C GLU A 24 -9.20 8.50 -21.29
N ASN A 25 -8.55 9.50 -20.69
CA ASN A 25 -7.11 9.45 -20.46
C ASN A 25 -6.74 8.38 -19.43
N THR A 26 -7.51 8.26 -18.34
CA THR A 26 -7.30 7.22 -17.32
C THR A 26 -7.52 5.83 -17.91
N MET A 27 -8.57 5.66 -18.73
CA MET A 27 -8.87 4.40 -19.41
C MET A 27 -7.77 4.03 -20.41
N ALA A 28 -7.24 5.00 -21.16
CA ALA A 28 -6.14 4.77 -22.08
C ALA A 28 -4.89 4.27 -21.33
N ILE A 29 -4.51 4.91 -20.21
CA ILE A 29 -3.38 4.46 -19.38
C ILE A 29 -3.64 3.07 -18.79
N PHE A 30 -4.85 2.81 -18.30
CA PHE A 30 -5.20 1.52 -17.74
C PHE A 30 -5.07 0.40 -18.79
N LYS A 31 -5.61 0.60 -20.00
CA LYS A 31 -5.50 -0.37 -21.09
C LYS A 31 -4.05 -0.58 -21.54
N ASP A 32 -3.28 0.50 -21.64
CA ASP A 32 -1.87 0.44 -22.01
C ASP A 32 -1.04 -0.34 -20.98
N LYS A 33 -1.24 -0.09 -19.67
CA LYS A 33 -0.40 -0.64 -18.61
C LYS A 33 -0.90 -1.96 -18.01
N LEU A 34 -2.20 -2.12 -17.85
CA LEU A 34 -2.83 -3.23 -17.14
C LEU A 34 -3.79 -4.05 -18.02
N GLY A 35 -3.83 -3.77 -19.33
CA GLY A 35 -4.52 -4.61 -20.29
C GLY A 35 -3.91 -6.02 -20.31
N SER A 36 -4.75 -7.04 -20.52
CA SER A 36 -4.35 -8.45 -20.52
C SER A 36 -3.27 -8.80 -21.54
N ASP A 37 -3.12 -7.99 -22.58
CA ASP A 37 -2.11 -8.19 -23.62
C ASP A 37 -0.72 -7.70 -23.20
N ASN A 38 -0.64 -6.88 -22.14
CA ASN A 38 0.59 -6.20 -21.70
C ASN A 38 1.01 -6.57 -20.28
N TYR A 39 0.08 -6.95 -19.41
CA TYR A 39 0.33 -7.24 -18.00
C TYR A 39 -0.10 -8.66 -17.62
N HIS A 40 0.86 -9.45 -17.14
CA HIS A 40 0.69 -10.84 -16.74
C HIS A 40 0.86 -10.94 -15.23
N THR A 41 -0.25 -11.09 -14.49
CA THR A 41 -0.28 -11.10 -13.02
C THR A 41 0.42 -12.32 -12.42
N GLU A 42 0.60 -13.38 -13.20
CA GLU A 42 1.34 -14.58 -12.86
C GLU A 42 2.86 -14.42 -12.92
N VAL A 43 3.34 -13.35 -13.57
CA VAL A 43 4.77 -13.07 -13.73
C VAL A 43 5.21 -12.08 -12.66
N ARG A 44 6.34 -12.36 -12.01
CA ARG A 44 6.90 -11.46 -10.99
C ARG A 44 7.36 -10.15 -11.63
N PRO A 45 6.92 -8.97 -11.12
CA PRO A 45 7.14 -7.68 -11.77
C PRO A 45 8.53 -7.11 -11.48
N ILE A 46 9.56 -7.77 -12.00
CA ILE A 46 10.95 -7.31 -11.94
C ILE A 46 11.66 -7.68 -13.23
N LYS A 47 12.35 -6.72 -13.84
CA LYS A 47 12.97 -6.95 -15.17
C LYS A 47 14.06 -8.01 -15.13
N ASN A 48 14.88 -7.98 -14.07
CA ASN A 48 15.89 -9.01 -13.83
C ASN A 48 15.40 -10.00 -12.78
N GLN A 49 15.10 -11.23 -13.21
CA GLN A 49 14.59 -12.27 -12.32
C GLN A 49 15.63 -12.80 -11.31
N ASN A 50 16.89 -12.42 -11.41
CA ASN A 50 17.89 -12.71 -10.37
C ASN A 50 17.83 -11.74 -9.18
N ASN A 51 17.14 -10.60 -9.33
CA ASN A 51 16.99 -9.63 -8.25
C ASN A 51 15.86 -10.04 -7.30
N VAL A 52 15.92 -9.58 -6.05
CA VAL A 52 14.87 -9.80 -5.04
C VAL A 52 13.78 -8.74 -5.19
N LEU A 53 12.52 -9.17 -5.21
CA LEU A 53 11.38 -8.26 -5.05
C LEU A 53 11.17 -8.00 -3.56
N ARG A 54 11.32 -6.75 -3.13
CA ARG A 54 11.08 -6.37 -1.74
C ARG A 54 9.60 -6.08 -1.54
N VAL A 55 8.97 -6.83 -0.65
CA VAL A 55 7.58 -6.60 -0.22
C VAL A 55 7.61 -6.08 1.21
N TYR A 56 7.08 -4.87 1.41
CA TYR A 56 6.87 -4.30 2.73
C TYR A 56 5.50 -4.73 3.23
N VAL A 57 5.48 -5.26 4.44
CA VAL A 57 4.25 -5.71 5.11
C VAL A 57 4.02 -4.84 6.33
N GLU A 58 2.85 -4.24 6.41
CA GLU A 58 2.42 -3.44 7.54
C GLU A 58 1.11 -3.99 8.09
N PHE A 59 1.00 -4.10 9.41
CA PHE A 59 -0.24 -4.47 10.08
C PHE A 59 -0.69 -3.32 10.98
N GLN A 60 -1.88 -2.81 10.69
CA GLN A 60 -2.52 -1.76 11.47
C GLN A 60 -3.66 -2.35 12.28
N ILE A 61 -3.48 -2.44 13.60
CA ILE A 61 -4.54 -2.84 14.52
C ILE A 61 -5.53 -1.70 14.66
N VAL A 62 -6.80 -1.98 14.41
CA VAL A 62 -7.92 -1.06 14.65
C VAL A 62 -8.50 -1.31 16.04
N ALA A 63 -8.70 -2.58 16.42
CA ALA A 63 -9.22 -2.95 17.73
C ALA A 63 -8.73 -4.33 18.18
N ILE A 64 -8.46 -4.47 19.48
CA ILE A 64 -8.31 -5.77 20.13
C ILE A 64 -9.70 -6.16 20.64
N VAL A 65 -10.27 -7.23 20.08
CA VAL A 65 -11.64 -7.68 20.33
C VAL A 65 -11.70 -8.59 21.55
N LYS A 66 -10.71 -9.46 21.73
CA LYS A 66 -10.63 -10.41 22.83
C LYS A 66 -9.18 -10.65 23.19
N VAL A 67 -8.90 -10.78 24.49
CA VAL A 67 -7.66 -11.36 25.01
C VAL A 67 -8.07 -12.58 25.84
N ASP A 68 -7.37 -13.69 25.65
CA ASP A 68 -7.60 -14.95 26.32
C ASP A 68 -6.29 -15.41 26.97
N GLU A 69 -6.20 -15.25 28.29
CA GLU A 69 -4.96 -15.45 29.05
C GLU A 69 -4.61 -16.93 29.24
N ILE A 70 -5.63 -17.81 29.29
CA ILE A 70 -5.43 -19.27 29.45
C ILE A 70 -4.79 -19.83 28.18
N SER A 71 -5.29 -19.43 27.01
CA SER A 71 -4.74 -19.84 25.72
C SER A 71 -3.58 -18.97 25.22
N GLN A 72 -3.26 -17.88 25.93
CA GLN A 72 -2.27 -16.87 25.54
C GLN A 72 -2.50 -16.34 24.11
N SER A 73 -3.76 -16.02 23.79
CA SER A 73 -4.14 -15.52 22.46
C SER A 73 -4.90 -14.22 22.54
N PHE A 74 -4.89 -13.46 21.45
CA PHE A 74 -5.80 -12.33 21.29
C PHE A 74 -6.37 -12.31 19.87
N THR A 75 -7.59 -11.79 19.76
CA THR A 75 -8.28 -11.56 18.49
C THR A 75 -8.29 -10.06 18.23
N SER A 76 -7.92 -9.65 17.02
CA SER A 76 -7.95 -8.23 16.63
C SER A 76 -8.58 -8.06 15.26
N ASN A 77 -9.19 -6.88 15.06
CA ASN A 77 -9.56 -6.37 13.75
C ASN A 77 -8.48 -5.39 13.32
N GLY A 78 -8.10 -5.45 12.04
CA GLY A 78 -7.07 -4.59 11.50
C GLY A 78 -6.99 -4.66 9.99
N PHE A 79 -6.06 -3.90 9.43
CA PHE A 79 -5.70 -3.94 8.03
C PHE A 79 -4.29 -4.51 7.88
N VAL A 80 -4.10 -5.35 6.87
CA VAL A 80 -2.78 -5.77 6.41
C VAL A 80 -2.51 -5.08 5.09
N TYR A 81 -1.40 -4.35 5.02
CA TYR A 81 -0.94 -3.71 3.80
C TYR A 81 0.26 -4.47 3.23
N PHE A 82 0.23 -4.69 1.93
CA PHE A 82 1.34 -5.22 1.16
C PHE A 82 1.76 -4.15 0.15
N ILE A 83 3.02 -3.73 0.20
CA ILE A 83 3.54 -2.65 -0.63
C ILE A 83 4.79 -3.14 -1.35
N TRP A 84 4.80 -3.03 -2.68
CA TRP A 84 5.94 -3.34 -3.53
C TRP A 84 5.98 -2.40 -4.74
N THR A 85 7.09 -2.41 -5.47
CA THR A 85 7.26 -1.67 -6.73
C THR A 85 7.16 -2.64 -7.90
N ASP A 86 6.43 -2.24 -8.94
CA ASP A 86 6.27 -2.93 -10.23
C ASP A 86 7.04 -2.12 -11.30
N GLU A 87 7.89 -2.77 -12.13
CA GLU A 87 8.93 -2.14 -12.98
C GLU A 87 8.60 -2.00 -14.48
#